data_AF-A0A1I4TRM7-F1
#
_entry.id   AF-A0A1I4TRM7-F1
#
_cell.length_a   1.000
_cell.length_b   1.000
_cell.length_c   1.000
_cell.angle_alpha   90.00
_cell.angle_beta   90.00
_cell.angle_gamma   90.00
#
_symmetry.space_group_name_H-M   'P 1'
#
loop_
_entity.id
_entity.type
_entity.pdbx_description
1 polymer ?
#
loop_
_entity_poly.entity_id
_entity_poly.type
_entity_poly.pdbx_seq_one_letter_code
_entity_poly.pdbx_strand_id
1 'polypeptide(L)'
;MKKTLTRFLLLLPLSGFAQSTINEAEYQSMQQEYRKGTIGKEALLSLVLTENELRKDSSALNLAKAYKSRYIDRTAPKDALSPGLRLYLAFFNKIFTTKDPLFSYMETKSVQSDSLIGDPGFSRWFTGRVIFYDLIRPQAFMNSKPLQHPADWSVLEKQLSDRYGADRIPKLVFEAKSNWYKETGDWTNYINSHMDRLEREGVETTGNGAAFLNDFIYGTVFYHSSDKNVLNKCAGYMEKVVDADPNRYTRIDTYSCILYKLGKKDKAIAIEEKAVILAKDKNDWASVKEYEEKIKKMKNDQPTWL
;
A
#
# COMPACT_ATOMS: atom_id res chain seq x y z
N MET A 1 -1.91 -26.74 -39.21
CA MET A 1 -0.80 -26.36 -38.30
C MET A 1 -0.89 -24.87 -37.98
N LYS A 2 -1.56 -24.50 -36.88
CA LYS A 2 -1.61 -23.12 -36.40
C LYS A 2 -0.60 -22.95 -35.27
N LYS A 3 0.32 -22.00 -35.44
CA LYS A 3 1.43 -21.72 -34.52
C LYS A 3 0.93 -21.01 -33.26
N THR A 4 1.43 -21.52 -32.15
CA THR A 4 1.60 -21.00 -30.80
C THR A 4 1.67 -19.47 -30.67
N LEU A 5 0.85 -18.93 -29.76
CA LEU A 5 1.03 -17.59 -29.21
C LEU A 5 1.76 -17.73 -27.86
N THR A 6 3.08 -17.59 -27.89
CA THR A 6 3.90 -17.44 -26.69
C THR A 6 3.91 -15.95 -26.33
N ARG A 7 3.13 -15.53 -25.32
CA ARG A 7 3.19 -14.16 -24.81
C ARG A 7 4.27 -14.05 -23.73
N PHE A 8 5.25 -13.20 -24.02
CA PHE A 8 6.26 -12.66 -23.11
C PHE A 8 5.61 -12.05 -21.87
N LEU A 9 6.04 -12.49 -20.69
CA LEU A 9 5.84 -11.80 -19.42
C LEU A 9 7.24 -11.37 -18.95
N LEU A 10 7.66 -10.19 -19.38
CA LEU A 10 8.87 -9.53 -18.90
C LEU A 10 8.45 -8.23 -18.20
N LEU A 11 8.89 -8.12 -16.94
CA LEU A 11 9.09 -6.92 -16.12
C LEU A 11 8.29 -5.67 -16.53
N LEU A 12 7.18 -5.42 -15.84
CA LEU A 12 6.53 -4.10 -15.82
C LEU A 12 6.28 -3.65 -14.37
N PRO A 13 6.47 -2.35 -14.05
CA PRO A 13 6.04 -1.77 -12.79
C PRO A 13 4.51 -1.86 -12.67
N LEU A 14 4.01 -2.04 -11.44
CA LEU A 14 2.60 -2.27 -11.08
C LEU A 14 1.61 -1.14 -11.46
N SER A 15 2.03 -0.14 -12.24
CA SER A 15 1.22 1.00 -12.70
C SER A 15 1.19 1.02 -14.22
N GLY A 16 0.33 0.19 -14.81
CA GLY A 16 0.12 0.17 -16.26
C GLY A 16 -0.28 -1.19 -16.80
N PHE A 17 -1.38 -1.76 -16.31
CA PHE A 17 -2.04 -2.80 -17.10
C PHE A 17 -2.69 -2.13 -18.30
N ALA A 18 -2.07 -2.27 -19.48
CA ALA A 18 -2.76 -2.08 -20.75
C ALA A 18 -4.04 -2.92 -20.67
N GLN A 19 -5.18 -2.27 -20.86
CA GLN A 19 -6.50 -2.90 -20.79
C GLN A 19 -6.55 -3.96 -21.90
N SER A 20 -6.23 -5.21 -21.55
CA SER A 20 -6.30 -6.30 -22.51
C SER A 20 -7.77 -6.46 -22.87
N THR A 21 -8.10 -6.34 -24.15
CA THR A 21 -9.47 -6.59 -24.61
C THR A 21 -9.84 -8.02 -24.25
N ILE A 22 -10.69 -8.18 -23.24
CA ILE A 22 -11.19 -9.48 -22.79
C ILE A 22 -12.03 -10.06 -23.92
N ASN A 23 -11.67 -11.27 -24.37
CA ASN A 23 -12.47 -12.00 -25.35
C ASN A 23 -13.71 -12.55 -24.66
N GLU A 24 -14.85 -11.90 -24.86
CA GLU A 24 -16.11 -12.23 -24.19
C GLU A 24 -16.54 -13.68 -24.45
N ALA A 25 -16.36 -14.20 -25.68
CA ALA A 25 -16.71 -15.58 -26.01
C ALA A 25 -15.86 -16.61 -25.24
N GLU A 26 -14.56 -16.34 -25.10
CA GLU A 26 -13.64 -17.20 -24.34
C GLU A 26 -13.96 -17.16 -22.84
N TYR A 27 -14.25 -15.98 -22.30
CA TYR A 27 -14.66 -15.81 -20.91
C TYR A 27 -15.96 -16.56 -20.60
N GLN A 28 -17.00 -16.42 -21.44
CA GLN A 28 -18.26 -17.16 -21.28
C GLN A 28 -18.07 -18.67 -21.37
N SER A 29 -17.20 -19.13 -22.28
CA SER A 29 -16.84 -20.55 -22.42
C SER A 29 -16.19 -21.09 -21.13
N MET A 30 -15.21 -20.37 -20.57
CA MET A 30 -14.58 -20.75 -19.30
C MET A 30 -15.59 -20.78 -18.14
N GLN A 31 -16.49 -19.81 -18.06
CA GLN A 31 -17.56 -19.82 -17.05
C GLN A 31 -18.47 -21.06 -17.19
N GLN A 32 -18.81 -21.44 -18.42
CA GLN A 32 -19.63 -22.63 -18.67
C GLN A 32 -18.90 -23.92 -18.26
N GLU A 33 -17.62 -24.06 -18.62
CA GLU A 33 -16.80 -25.20 -18.22
C GLU A 33 -16.63 -25.29 -16.71
N TYR A 34 -16.47 -24.16 -16.02
CA TYR A 34 -16.39 -24.13 -14.56
C TYR A 34 -17.70 -24.63 -13.93
N ARG A 35 -18.86 -24.17 -14.42
CA ARG A 35 -20.18 -24.63 -13.96
C ARG A 35 -20.41 -26.12 -14.22
N LYS A 36 -19.86 -26.67 -15.30
CA LYS A 36 -19.90 -28.10 -15.62
C LYS A 36 -18.86 -28.94 -14.85
N GLY A 37 -17.93 -28.30 -14.13
CA GLY A 37 -16.85 -28.97 -13.42
C GLY A 37 -15.73 -29.52 -14.32
N THR A 38 -15.71 -29.15 -15.60
CA THR A 38 -14.77 -29.68 -16.61
C THR A 38 -13.59 -28.77 -16.91
N ILE A 39 -13.56 -27.57 -16.31
CA ILE A 39 -12.50 -26.58 -16.57
C ILE A 39 -11.12 -27.11 -16.16
N GLY A 40 -10.13 -26.95 -17.04
CA GLY A 40 -8.73 -27.31 -16.77
C GLY A 40 -8.01 -26.32 -15.86
N LYS A 41 -6.80 -26.69 -15.38
CA LYS A 41 -5.98 -25.86 -14.49
C LYS A 41 -5.73 -24.46 -15.07
N GLU A 42 -5.16 -24.38 -16.28
CA GLU A 42 -4.79 -23.09 -16.88
C GLU A 42 -6.02 -22.24 -17.22
N ALA A 43 -7.10 -22.86 -17.70
CA ALA A 43 -8.37 -22.18 -17.97
C ALA A 43 -9.00 -21.63 -16.67
N LEU A 44 -8.96 -22.38 -15.57
CA LEU A 44 -9.47 -21.88 -14.29
C LEU A 44 -8.60 -20.74 -13.74
N LEU A 45 -7.28 -20.82 -13.88
CA LEU A 45 -6.40 -19.71 -13.50
C LEU A 45 -6.73 -18.44 -14.31
N SER A 46 -6.88 -18.58 -15.63
CA SER A 46 -7.26 -17.48 -16.53
C SER A 46 -8.61 -16.87 -16.14
N LEU A 47 -9.61 -17.73 -15.86
CA LEU A 47 -10.94 -17.31 -15.43
C LEU A 47 -10.87 -16.53 -14.10
N VAL A 48 -10.10 -17.00 -13.12
CA VAL A 48 -9.92 -16.33 -11.82
C VAL A 48 -9.33 -14.91 -12.01
N LEU A 49 -8.28 -14.78 -12.82
CA LEU A 49 -7.62 -13.50 -13.05
C LEU A 49 -8.51 -12.54 -13.84
N THR A 50 -9.24 -13.05 -14.84
CA THR A 50 -10.21 -12.27 -15.61
C THR A 50 -11.37 -11.77 -14.75
N GLU A 51 -11.94 -12.63 -13.89
CA GLU A 51 -13.02 -12.22 -12.96
C GLU A 51 -12.52 -11.15 -11.98
N ASN A 52 -11.27 -11.27 -11.51
CA ASN A 52 -10.65 -10.26 -10.64
C ASN A 52 -10.47 -8.92 -11.35
N GLU A 53 -10.09 -8.91 -12.63
CA GLU A 53 -9.96 -7.69 -13.41
C GLU A 53 -11.31 -6.99 -13.62
N LEU A 54 -12.34 -7.77 -13.96
CA LEU A 54 -13.66 -7.24 -14.29
C LEU A 54 -14.46 -6.75 -13.07
N ARG A 55 -14.41 -7.47 -11.96
CA ARG A 55 -15.40 -7.30 -10.87
C ARG A 55 -14.80 -6.99 -9.51
N LYS A 56 -13.59 -7.47 -9.22
CA LYS A 56 -12.92 -7.30 -7.91
C LYS A 56 -13.81 -7.64 -6.70
N ASP A 57 -14.73 -8.59 -6.86
CA ASP A 57 -15.77 -8.92 -5.88
C ASP A 57 -15.62 -10.35 -5.30
N SER A 58 -16.64 -10.81 -4.58
CA SER A 58 -16.68 -12.14 -3.97
C SER A 58 -16.68 -13.29 -4.98
N SER A 59 -17.08 -13.06 -6.23
CA SER A 59 -17.05 -14.06 -7.30
C SER A 59 -15.61 -14.49 -7.60
N ALA A 60 -14.72 -13.52 -7.80
CA ALA A 60 -13.30 -13.76 -8.05
C ALA A 60 -12.64 -14.50 -6.87
N LEU A 61 -12.99 -14.11 -5.64
CA LEU A 61 -12.49 -14.79 -4.44
C LEU A 61 -12.94 -16.25 -4.34
N ASN A 62 -14.19 -16.55 -4.70
CA ASN A 62 -14.71 -17.92 -4.68
C ASN A 62 -14.03 -18.79 -5.74
N LEU A 63 -13.83 -18.27 -6.94
CA LEU A 63 -13.05 -18.94 -7.99
C LEU A 63 -11.61 -19.17 -7.54
N ALA A 64 -10.98 -18.18 -6.89
CA ALA A 64 -9.63 -18.32 -6.39
C ALA A 64 -9.51 -19.43 -5.35
N LYS A 65 -10.44 -19.51 -4.39
CA LYS A 65 -10.50 -20.62 -3.41
C LYS A 65 -10.68 -21.98 -4.09
N ALA A 66 -11.52 -22.05 -5.14
CA ALA A 66 -11.69 -23.27 -5.92
C ALA A 66 -10.40 -23.68 -6.63
N TYR A 67 -9.68 -22.72 -7.23
CA TYR A 67 -8.38 -22.98 -7.85
C TYR A 67 -7.35 -23.50 -6.84
N LYS A 68 -7.23 -22.86 -5.67
CA LYS A 68 -6.33 -23.31 -4.60
C LYS A 68 -6.62 -24.75 -4.21
N SER A 69 -7.88 -25.05 -3.89
CA SER A 69 -8.28 -26.39 -3.43
C SER A 69 -8.09 -27.48 -4.49
N ARG A 70 -8.37 -27.17 -5.77
CA ARG A 70 -8.27 -28.16 -6.86
C ARG A 70 -6.83 -28.40 -7.30
N TYR A 71 -5.99 -27.37 -7.33
CA TYR A 71 -4.70 -27.42 -8.02
C TYR A 71 -3.50 -27.05 -7.17
N ILE A 72 -3.62 -26.16 -6.18
CA ILE A 72 -2.47 -25.79 -5.34
C ILE A 72 -2.32 -26.79 -4.19
N ASP A 73 -3.39 -27.03 -3.44
CA ASP A 73 -3.36 -27.85 -2.22
C ASP A 73 -3.11 -29.35 -2.50
N ARG A 74 -3.29 -29.76 -3.76
CA ARG A 74 -3.12 -31.15 -4.22
C ARG A 74 -1.82 -31.38 -5.00
N THR A 75 -1.01 -30.33 -5.17
CA THR A 75 0.24 -30.40 -5.92
C THR A 75 1.42 -30.18 -4.96
N ALA A 76 2.53 -30.85 -5.19
CA ALA A 76 3.75 -30.57 -4.42
C ALA A 76 4.12 -29.09 -4.58
N PRO A 77 4.49 -28.36 -3.51
CA PRO A 77 4.72 -26.91 -3.57
C PRO A 77 5.63 -26.44 -4.70
N LYS A 78 6.71 -27.19 -4.96
CA LYS A 78 7.65 -26.91 -6.07
C LYS A 78 6.94 -26.90 -7.43
N ASP A 79 6.06 -27.87 -7.68
CA ASP A 79 5.39 -28.08 -8.96
C ASP A 79 4.14 -27.18 -9.12
N ALA A 80 3.66 -26.61 -8.02
CA ALA A 80 2.61 -25.61 -8.05
C ALA A 80 3.12 -24.25 -8.57
N LEU A 81 4.39 -23.92 -8.32
CA LEU A 81 4.98 -22.63 -8.68
C LEU A 81 5.25 -22.53 -10.18
N SER A 82 4.81 -21.42 -10.76
CA SER A 82 5.08 -21.06 -12.16
C SER A 82 4.95 -19.55 -12.34
N PRO A 83 5.47 -18.97 -13.44
CA PRO A 83 5.31 -17.53 -13.69
C PRO A 83 3.86 -17.08 -13.79
N GLY A 84 2.98 -17.94 -14.32
CA GLY A 84 1.54 -17.68 -14.39
C GLY A 84 0.87 -17.55 -13.02
N LEU A 85 1.41 -18.19 -11.99
CA LEU A 85 0.84 -18.17 -10.64
C LEU A 85 1.13 -16.85 -9.89
N ARG A 86 2.09 -16.04 -10.37
CA ARG A 86 2.52 -14.80 -9.69
C ARG A 86 1.37 -13.85 -9.38
N LEU A 87 0.57 -13.51 -10.39
CA LEU A 87 -0.56 -12.58 -10.24
C LEU A 87 -1.64 -13.15 -9.31
N TYR A 88 -1.85 -14.46 -9.37
CA TYR A 88 -2.79 -15.14 -8.48
C TYR A 88 -2.34 -15.03 -7.02
N LEU A 89 -1.08 -15.33 -6.71
CA LEU A 89 -0.55 -15.17 -5.36
C LEU A 89 -0.57 -13.70 -4.93
N ALA A 90 -0.34 -12.78 -5.87
CA ALA A 90 -0.35 -11.36 -5.58
C ALA A 90 -1.75 -10.86 -5.17
N PHE A 91 -2.78 -11.21 -5.93
CA PHE A 91 -4.14 -10.74 -5.68
C PHE A 91 -4.85 -11.52 -4.56
N PHE A 92 -4.55 -12.81 -4.40
CA PHE A 92 -5.28 -13.70 -3.51
C PHE A 92 -4.46 -14.18 -2.30
N ASN A 93 -3.35 -13.51 -1.94
CA ASN A 93 -2.53 -13.88 -0.76
C ASN A 93 -3.34 -14.09 0.54
N LYS A 94 -4.49 -13.41 0.71
CA LYS A 94 -5.36 -13.51 1.89
C LYS A 94 -6.04 -14.88 2.09
N ILE A 95 -6.08 -15.74 1.06
CA ILE A 95 -6.65 -17.09 1.21
C ILE A 95 -5.62 -18.12 1.69
N PHE A 96 -4.35 -17.71 1.80
CA PHE A 96 -3.26 -18.53 2.30
C PHE A 96 -3.01 -18.26 3.77
N THR A 97 -2.49 -19.28 4.46
CA THR A 97 -2.13 -19.25 5.87
C THR A 97 -0.69 -19.73 6.04
N THR A 98 -0.11 -19.47 7.20
CA THR A 98 1.23 -19.95 7.57
C THR A 98 1.32 -21.46 7.73
N LYS A 99 0.18 -22.16 7.67
CA LYS A 99 0.08 -23.63 7.68
C LYS A 99 0.08 -24.25 6.29
N ASP A 100 -0.07 -23.46 5.23
CA ASP A 100 -0.08 -23.99 3.87
C ASP A 100 1.31 -24.54 3.48
N PRO A 101 1.38 -25.72 2.82
CA PRO A 101 2.66 -26.26 2.34
C PRO A 101 3.40 -25.32 1.40
N LEU A 102 2.66 -24.57 0.58
CA LEU A 102 3.23 -23.57 -0.33
C LEU A 102 3.93 -22.43 0.43
N PHE A 103 3.34 -21.95 1.52
CA PHE A 103 3.94 -20.93 2.37
C PHE A 103 5.28 -21.42 2.94
N SER A 104 5.28 -22.61 3.56
CA SER A 104 6.50 -23.19 4.15
C SER A 104 7.61 -23.38 3.10
N TYR A 105 7.24 -23.83 1.89
CA TYR A 105 8.19 -23.98 0.80
C TYR A 105 8.78 -22.64 0.35
N MET A 106 7.95 -21.62 0.11
CA MET A 106 8.42 -20.30 -0.33
C MET A 106 9.23 -19.57 0.75
N GLU A 107 8.93 -19.79 2.02
CA GLU A 107 9.70 -19.24 3.14
C GLU A 107 11.10 -19.89 3.25
N THR A 108 11.18 -21.22 3.12
CA THR A 108 12.44 -21.97 3.33
C THR A 108 13.29 -22.13 2.06
N LYS A 109 12.68 -22.00 0.88
CA LYS A 109 13.32 -22.14 -0.44
C LYS A 109 13.13 -20.89 -1.30
N SER A 110 13.16 -19.71 -0.68
CA SER A 110 12.86 -18.41 -1.30
C SER A 110 13.55 -18.17 -2.66
N VAL A 111 14.87 -18.35 -2.75
CA VAL A 111 15.62 -18.16 -4.02
C VAL A 111 15.13 -19.10 -5.13
N GLN A 112 14.86 -20.37 -4.79
CA GLN A 112 14.34 -21.33 -5.76
C GLN A 112 12.90 -20.99 -6.16
N SER A 113 12.07 -20.63 -5.19
CA SER A 113 10.69 -20.19 -5.44
C SER A 113 10.64 -18.95 -6.33
N ASP A 114 11.48 -17.96 -6.07
CA ASP A 114 11.61 -16.75 -6.87
C ASP A 114 12.03 -17.07 -8.31
N SER A 115 12.95 -18.02 -8.49
CA SER A 115 13.34 -18.49 -9.82
C SER A 115 12.19 -19.20 -10.56
N LEU A 116 11.36 -19.99 -9.87
CA LEU A 116 10.22 -20.69 -10.48
C LEU A 116 9.07 -19.72 -10.82
N ILE A 117 8.89 -18.67 -10.02
CA ILE A 117 7.95 -17.58 -10.27
C ILE A 117 8.48 -16.60 -11.35
N GLY A 118 9.80 -16.47 -11.48
CA GLY A 118 10.44 -15.51 -12.39
C GLY A 118 10.47 -14.09 -11.83
N ASP A 119 10.51 -13.92 -10.50
CA ASP A 119 10.47 -12.61 -9.84
C ASP A 119 11.31 -12.61 -8.54
N PRO A 120 12.56 -12.10 -8.59
CA PRO A 120 13.44 -12.02 -7.42
C PRO A 120 12.81 -11.22 -6.26
N GLY A 121 12.77 -11.82 -5.07
CA GLY A 121 12.20 -11.22 -3.86
C GLY A 121 10.70 -11.45 -3.69
N PHE A 122 10.01 -12.05 -4.66
CA PHE A 122 8.57 -12.28 -4.60
C PHE A 122 8.17 -13.18 -3.43
N SER A 123 8.95 -14.22 -3.13
CA SER A 123 8.65 -15.14 -2.03
C SER A 123 8.67 -14.44 -0.69
N ARG A 124 9.62 -13.53 -0.48
CA ARG A 124 9.70 -12.72 0.75
C ARG A 124 8.50 -11.78 0.87
N TRP A 125 8.08 -11.16 -0.24
CA TRP A 125 6.88 -10.33 -0.28
C TRP A 125 5.61 -11.14 0.02
N PHE A 126 5.40 -12.25 -0.68
CA PHE A 126 4.22 -13.10 -0.55
C PHE A 126 4.08 -13.66 0.87
N THR A 127 5.13 -14.30 1.39
CA THR A 127 5.15 -14.84 2.76
C THR A 127 4.93 -13.75 3.81
N GLY A 128 5.49 -12.56 3.60
CA GLY A 128 5.22 -11.39 4.45
C GLY A 128 3.74 -11.02 4.47
N ARG A 129 3.05 -11.02 3.32
CA ARG A 129 1.60 -10.78 3.25
C ARG A 129 0.80 -11.89 3.94
N VAL A 130 1.21 -13.16 3.79
CA VAL A 130 0.56 -14.28 4.48
C VAL A 130 0.71 -14.15 6.00
N ILE A 131 1.91 -13.89 6.51
CA ILE A 131 2.16 -13.65 7.95
C ILE A 131 1.30 -12.48 8.44
N PHE A 132 1.27 -11.39 7.69
CA PHE A 132 0.48 -10.21 8.05
C PHE A 132 -1.01 -10.54 8.20
N TYR A 133 -1.61 -11.22 7.22
CA TYR A 133 -3.04 -11.50 7.25
C TYR A 133 -3.45 -12.66 8.16
N ASP A 134 -2.58 -13.67 8.32
CA ASP A 134 -2.87 -14.87 9.10
C ASP A 134 -2.55 -14.68 10.59
N LEU A 135 -1.43 -14.03 10.92
CA LEU A 135 -0.92 -13.98 12.29
C LEU A 135 -1.03 -12.60 12.95
N ILE A 136 -0.71 -11.52 12.21
CA ILE A 136 -0.56 -10.18 12.81
C ILE A 136 -1.89 -9.42 12.82
N ARG A 137 -2.50 -9.21 11.66
CA ARG A 137 -3.71 -8.38 11.51
C ARG A 137 -4.88 -8.88 12.38
N PRO A 138 -5.14 -10.20 12.53
CA PRO A 138 -6.21 -10.67 13.40
C PRO A 138 -6.04 -10.29 14.88
N GLN A 139 -4.83 -9.93 15.31
CA GLN A 139 -4.57 -9.44 16.68
C GLN A 139 -5.06 -8.02 16.92
N ALA A 140 -5.50 -7.33 15.87
CA ALA A 140 -5.92 -5.94 15.91
C ALA A 140 -7.25 -5.68 15.19
N PHE A 141 -7.65 -6.58 14.30
CA PHE A 141 -8.86 -6.40 13.49
C PHE A 141 -9.67 -7.69 13.39
N MET A 142 -10.99 -7.55 13.52
CA MET A 142 -11.96 -8.61 13.23
C MET A 142 -12.99 -8.08 12.23
N ASN A 143 -13.22 -8.80 11.13
CA ASN A 143 -14.14 -8.38 10.06
C ASN A 143 -13.89 -6.94 9.58
N SER A 144 -12.62 -6.56 9.50
CA SER A 144 -12.15 -5.21 9.12
C SER A 144 -12.53 -4.09 10.07
N LYS A 145 -13.02 -4.40 11.28
CA LYS A 145 -13.19 -3.44 12.36
C LYS A 145 -12.04 -3.55 13.35
N PRO A 146 -11.51 -2.43 13.88
CA PRO A 146 -10.49 -2.48 14.91
C PRO A 146 -11.05 -3.13 16.18
N LEU A 147 -10.23 -3.92 16.86
CA LEU A 147 -10.53 -4.47 18.17
C LEU A 147 -10.45 -3.36 19.22
N GLN A 148 -11.31 -3.42 20.24
CA GLN A 148 -11.24 -2.49 21.38
C GLN A 148 -9.93 -2.65 22.16
N HIS A 149 -9.45 -3.89 22.28
CA HIS A 149 -8.21 -4.23 22.96
C HIS A 149 -7.35 -5.09 22.01
N PRO A 150 -6.45 -4.49 21.22
CA PRO A 150 -5.52 -5.25 20.39
C PRO A 150 -4.52 -6.00 21.27
N ALA A 151 -3.83 -6.99 20.70
CA ALA A 151 -2.74 -7.66 21.39
C ALA A 151 -1.59 -6.70 21.73
N ASP A 152 -0.76 -7.09 22.70
CA ASP A 152 0.48 -6.40 22.98
C ASP A 152 1.44 -6.51 21.78
N TRP A 153 1.67 -5.37 21.12
CA TRP A 153 2.50 -5.27 19.93
C TRP A 153 3.95 -5.72 20.16
N SER A 154 4.51 -5.45 21.34
CA SER A 154 5.90 -5.80 21.67
C SER A 154 6.06 -7.30 21.87
N VAL A 155 5.08 -7.93 22.51
CA VAL A 155 5.02 -9.39 22.69
C VAL A 155 4.84 -10.07 21.34
N LEU A 156 3.90 -9.58 20.51
CA LEU A 156 3.65 -10.11 19.17
C LEU A 156 4.89 -10.01 18.27
N GLU A 157 5.57 -8.86 18.27
CA GLU A 157 6.79 -8.65 17.50
C GLU A 157 7.89 -9.62 17.92
N LYS A 158 8.14 -9.75 19.23
CA LYS A 158 9.16 -10.67 19.76
C LYS A 158 8.88 -12.12 19.35
N GLN A 159 7.66 -12.59 19.60
CA GLN A 159 7.26 -13.97 19.30
C GLN A 159 7.41 -14.34 17.82
N LEU A 160 7.10 -13.40 16.92
CA LEU A 160 7.16 -13.65 15.48
C LEU A 160 8.57 -13.43 14.92
N SER A 161 9.36 -12.50 15.48
CA SER A 161 10.71 -12.20 14.99
C SER A 161 11.64 -13.40 15.11
N ASP A 162 11.55 -14.17 16.20
CA ASP A 162 12.34 -15.38 16.41
C ASP A 162 12.10 -16.44 15.32
N ARG A 163 10.88 -16.47 14.76
CA ARG A 163 10.47 -17.48 13.77
C ARG A 163 10.64 -17.02 12.33
N TYR A 164 10.41 -15.74 12.06
CA TYR A 164 10.22 -15.21 10.70
C TYR A 164 11.18 -14.05 10.35
N GLY A 165 12.13 -13.73 11.21
CA GLY A 165 13.19 -12.75 10.97
C GLY A 165 12.95 -11.39 11.61
N ALA A 166 13.94 -10.94 12.37
CA ALA A 166 13.94 -9.68 13.12
C ALA A 166 14.00 -8.43 12.22
N ASP A 167 14.34 -8.57 10.93
CA ASP A 167 14.36 -7.47 9.97
C ASP A 167 13.00 -7.24 9.26
N ARG A 168 12.17 -8.29 9.22
CA ARG A 168 10.87 -8.28 8.51
C ARG A 168 9.71 -8.00 9.44
N ILE A 169 9.63 -8.70 10.57
CA ILE A 169 8.47 -8.68 11.46
C ILE A 169 8.17 -7.29 12.04
N PRO A 170 9.15 -6.48 12.50
CA PRO A 170 8.86 -5.15 13.02
C PRO A 170 8.13 -4.25 12.01
N LYS A 171 8.43 -4.40 10.71
CA LYS A 171 7.76 -3.63 9.64
C LYS A 171 6.29 -4.05 9.47
N LEU A 172 6.00 -5.35 9.54
CA LEU A 172 4.64 -5.88 9.44
C LEU A 172 3.80 -5.55 10.68
N VAL A 173 4.40 -5.62 11.87
CA VAL A 173 3.75 -5.21 13.12
C VAL A 173 3.49 -3.71 13.11
N PHE A 174 4.44 -2.89 12.65
CA PHE A 174 4.24 -1.47 12.45
C PHE A 174 3.04 -1.18 11.54
N GLU A 175 2.91 -1.85 10.39
CA GLU A 175 1.77 -1.69 9.47
C GLU A 175 0.44 -1.96 10.19
N ALA A 176 0.33 -3.05 10.96
CA ALA A 176 -0.91 -3.38 11.67
C ALA A 176 -1.21 -2.40 12.81
N LYS A 177 -0.20 -2.07 13.63
CA LYS A 177 -0.29 -1.15 14.76
C LYS A 177 -0.70 0.26 14.32
N SER A 178 -0.03 0.76 13.29
CA SER A 178 -0.29 2.05 12.68
C SER A 178 -1.72 2.12 12.11
N ASN A 179 -2.13 1.11 11.34
CA ASN A 179 -3.51 1.04 10.85
C ASN A 179 -4.52 1.00 12.00
N TRP A 180 -4.24 0.28 13.08
CA TRP A 180 -5.13 0.23 14.24
C TRP A 180 -5.30 1.61 14.88
N TYR A 181 -4.20 2.35 15.12
CA TYR A 181 -4.27 3.71 15.66
C TYR A 181 -5.09 4.65 14.77
N LYS A 182 -4.92 4.55 13.44
CA LYS A 182 -5.68 5.36 12.49
C LYS A 182 -7.19 5.07 12.58
N GLU A 183 -7.56 3.79 12.56
CA GLU A 183 -8.95 3.34 12.54
C GLU A 183 -9.67 3.58 13.88
N THR A 184 -8.93 3.68 14.99
CA THR A 184 -9.48 4.04 16.31
C THR A 184 -9.42 5.53 16.61
N GLY A 185 -8.86 6.35 15.71
CA GLY A 185 -8.70 7.79 15.91
C GLY A 185 -7.64 8.16 16.94
N ASP A 186 -6.75 7.24 17.31
CA ASP A 186 -5.60 7.49 18.17
C ASP A 186 -4.47 8.19 17.37
N TRP A 187 -4.75 9.43 17.00
CA TRP A 187 -3.86 10.22 16.16
C TRP A 187 -2.52 10.49 16.81
N THR A 188 -2.46 10.60 18.13
CA THR A 188 -1.20 10.84 18.86
C THR A 188 -0.24 9.68 18.64
N ASN A 189 -0.69 8.44 18.89
CA ASN A 189 0.18 7.28 18.69
C ASN A 189 0.42 6.98 17.22
N TYR A 190 -0.56 7.22 16.35
CA TYR A 190 -0.38 7.12 14.90
C TYR A 190 0.75 8.03 14.42
N ILE A 191 0.74 9.30 14.83
CA ILE A 191 1.76 10.29 14.45
C ILE A 191 3.12 9.92 15.06
N ASN A 192 3.19 9.67 16.37
CA ASN A 192 4.45 9.35 17.03
C ASN A 192 5.14 8.13 16.41
N SER A 193 4.39 7.07 16.11
CA SER A 193 4.95 5.87 15.49
C SER A 193 5.57 6.15 14.10
N HIS A 194 4.97 7.03 13.30
CA HIS A 194 5.53 7.44 12.01
C HIS A 194 6.74 8.36 12.19
N MET A 195 6.70 9.29 13.13
CA MET A 195 7.83 10.17 13.42
C MET A 195 9.05 9.36 13.85
N ASP A 196 8.88 8.39 14.75
CA ASP A 196 9.95 7.47 15.16
C ASP A 196 10.52 6.69 13.97
N ARG A 197 9.67 6.28 13.02
CA ARG A 197 10.13 5.60 11.80
C ARG A 197 10.95 6.53 10.91
N LEU A 198 10.46 7.75 10.66
CA LEU A 198 11.18 8.75 9.85
C LEU A 198 12.53 9.10 10.46
N GLU A 199 12.64 9.13 11.80
CA GLU A 199 13.90 9.40 12.48
C GLU A 199 14.91 8.26 12.36
N ARG A 200 14.45 7.00 12.40
CA ARG A 200 15.33 5.84 12.25
C ARG A 200 15.73 5.56 10.80
N GLU A 201 14.79 5.71 9.87
CA GLU A 201 14.95 5.30 8.47
C GLU A 201 15.37 6.47 7.57
N GLY A 202 15.24 7.70 8.05
CA GLY A 202 15.45 8.92 7.27
C GLY A 202 14.20 9.35 6.51
N VAL A 203 14.32 10.50 5.85
CA VAL A 203 13.26 11.11 5.03
C VAL A 203 13.69 11.07 3.56
N GLU A 204 12.82 10.52 2.70
CA GLU A 204 13.00 10.60 1.25
C GLU A 204 12.37 11.90 0.75
N THR A 205 13.20 12.81 0.24
CA THR A 205 12.79 14.16 -0.15
C THR A 205 12.49 14.29 -1.64
N THR A 206 12.56 13.19 -2.41
CA THR A 206 12.28 13.18 -3.84
C THR A 206 11.23 12.13 -4.24
N GLY A 207 10.73 12.24 -5.48
CA GLY A 207 9.83 11.26 -6.08
C GLY A 207 8.61 10.91 -5.23
N ASN A 208 8.33 9.61 -5.12
CA ASN A 208 7.19 9.07 -4.37
C ASN A 208 7.37 9.22 -2.86
N GLY A 209 8.59 9.18 -2.34
CA GLY A 209 8.84 9.34 -0.90
C GLY A 209 8.41 10.71 -0.39
N ALA A 210 8.74 11.76 -1.15
CA ALA A 210 8.28 13.12 -0.85
C ALA A 210 6.76 13.28 -0.97
N ALA A 211 6.11 12.56 -1.90
CA ALA A 211 4.65 12.56 -2.00
C ALA A 211 4.02 11.92 -0.75
N PHE A 212 4.48 10.73 -0.33
CA PHE A 212 3.98 10.08 0.87
C PHE A 212 4.23 10.90 2.15
N LEU A 213 5.39 11.55 2.25
CA LEU A 213 5.71 12.41 3.37
C LEU A 213 4.81 13.65 3.42
N ASN A 214 4.59 14.29 2.27
CA ASN A 214 3.64 15.39 2.13
C ASN A 214 2.22 14.98 2.57
N ASP A 215 1.73 13.86 2.06
CA ASP A 215 0.37 13.37 2.34
C ASP A 215 0.19 13.01 3.82
N PHE A 216 1.21 12.43 4.45
CA PHE A 216 1.20 12.18 5.90
C PHE A 216 1.19 13.48 6.70
N ILE A 217 2.05 14.45 6.35
CA ILE A 217 2.14 15.71 7.10
C ILE A 217 0.86 16.52 6.94
N TYR A 218 0.34 16.69 5.72
CA TYR A 218 -0.88 17.44 5.46
C TYR A 218 -2.12 16.70 5.98
N GLY A 219 -2.32 15.45 5.55
CA GLY A 219 -3.54 14.69 5.83
C GLY A 219 -3.62 14.15 7.26
N THR A 220 -2.52 14.13 8.02
CA THR A 220 -2.51 13.63 9.41
C THR A 220 -2.00 14.67 10.39
N VAL A 221 -0.74 15.08 10.28
CA VAL A 221 -0.11 15.93 11.31
C VAL A 221 -0.80 17.29 11.40
N PHE A 222 -1.04 17.93 10.25
CA PHE A 222 -1.64 19.25 10.19
C PHE A 222 -3.07 19.28 10.75
N TYR A 223 -3.88 18.24 10.56
CA TYR A 223 -5.24 18.21 11.12
C TYR A 223 -5.29 17.70 12.56
N HIS A 224 -4.42 16.77 12.95
CA HIS A 224 -4.61 16.03 14.20
C HIS A 224 -3.54 16.29 15.28
N SER A 225 -2.47 17.04 14.99
CA SER A 225 -1.46 17.40 15.99
C SER A 225 -1.45 18.89 16.33
N SER A 226 -1.32 19.19 17.61
CA SER A 226 -0.97 20.49 18.17
C SER A 226 0.40 20.49 18.87
N ASP A 227 1.12 19.35 18.85
CA ASP A 227 2.44 19.23 19.45
C ASP A 227 3.47 20.03 18.65
N LYS A 228 4.00 21.08 19.28
CA LYS A 228 5.00 21.96 18.66
C LYS A 228 6.29 21.22 18.27
N ASN A 229 6.69 20.18 18.99
CA ASN A 229 7.88 19.41 18.65
C ASN A 229 7.67 18.63 17.35
N VAL A 230 6.52 17.96 17.22
CA VAL A 230 6.13 17.26 15.99
C VAL A 230 6.03 18.26 14.83
N LEU A 231 5.32 19.37 15.02
CA LEU A 231 5.14 20.38 13.98
C LEU A 231 6.48 20.99 13.53
N ASN A 232 7.42 21.27 14.44
CA ASN A 232 8.74 21.76 14.07
C ASN A 232 9.55 20.73 13.27
N LYS A 233 9.50 19.44 13.64
CA LYS A 233 10.14 18.37 12.86
C LYS A 233 9.54 18.29 11.45
N CYS A 234 8.21 18.28 11.34
CA CYS A 234 7.51 18.27 10.06
C CYS A 234 7.83 19.51 9.21
N ALA A 235 7.95 20.70 9.81
CA ALA A 235 8.37 21.91 9.12
C ALA A 235 9.77 21.76 8.52
N GLY A 236 10.72 21.20 9.28
CA GLY A 236 12.08 20.94 8.79
C GLY A 236 12.13 19.88 7.69
N TYR A 237 11.25 18.87 7.73
CA TYR A 237 11.11 17.90 6.64
C TYR A 237 10.53 18.51 5.38
N MET A 238 9.47 19.31 5.52
CA MET A 238 8.83 19.98 4.38
C MET A 238 9.72 21.06 3.75
N GLU A 239 10.57 21.74 4.53
CA GLU A 239 11.58 22.64 3.99
C GLU A 239 12.52 21.90 3.02
N LYS A 240 13.09 20.76 3.45
CA LYS A 240 13.95 19.93 2.57
C LYS A 240 13.23 19.42 1.33
N VAL A 241 11.95 19.06 1.47
CA VAL A 241 11.10 18.58 0.36
C VAL A 241 10.83 19.70 -0.66
N VAL A 242 10.56 20.92 -0.18
CA VAL A 242 10.36 22.10 -1.03
C VAL A 242 11.68 22.51 -1.71
N ASP A 243 12.79 22.48 -0.98
CA ASP A 243 14.11 22.80 -1.55
C ASP A 243 14.52 21.82 -2.65
N ALA A 244 14.13 20.55 -2.53
CA ALA A 244 14.41 19.51 -3.53
C ALA A 244 13.53 19.59 -4.79
N ASP A 245 12.30 20.11 -4.70
CA ASP A 245 11.39 20.32 -5.83
C ASP A 245 10.64 21.67 -5.69
N PRO A 246 11.32 22.81 -5.94
CA PRO A 246 10.79 24.14 -5.65
C PRO A 246 9.64 24.57 -6.59
N ASN A 247 9.32 23.75 -7.59
CA ASN A 247 8.23 24.00 -8.54
C ASN A 247 6.96 23.22 -8.18
N ARG A 248 6.95 22.47 -7.08
CA ARG A 248 5.80 21.68 -6.63
C ARG A 248 4.93 22.45 -5.65
N TYR A 249 3.99 23.24 -6.17
CA TYR A 249 3.11 24.10 -5.37
C TYR A 249 2.35 23.37 -4.26
N THR A 250 1.96 22.10 -4.45
CA THR A 250 1.25 21.32 -3.41
C THR A 250 2.11 21.04 -2.16
N ARG A 251 3.43 20.88 -2.33
CA ARG A 251 4.37 20.70 -1.21
C ARG A 251 4.66 22.02 -0.50
N ILE A 252 4.67 23.11 -1.28
CA ILE A 252 4.85 24.48 -0.77
C ILE A 252 3.66 24.88 0.10
N ASP A 253 2.42 24.59 -0.34
CA ASP A 253 1.19 24.78 0.45
C ASP A 253 1.24 24.01 1.78
N THR A 254 1.62 22.73 1.73
CA THR A 254 1.77 21.92 2.96
C THR A 254 2.79 22.54 3.93
N TYR A 255 3.94 23.00 3.41
CA TYR A 255 4.95 23.67 4.23
C TYR A 255 4.41 24.95 4.87
N SER A 256 3.74 25.79 4.09
CA SER A 256 3.10 27.02 4.54
C SER A 256 2.07 26.77 5.64
N CYS A 257 1.18 25.78 5.45
CA CYS A 257 0.17 25.40 6.43
C CYS A 257 0.80 25.01 7.79
N ILE A 258 1.89 24.24 7.79
CA ILE A 258 2.63 23.88 9.02
C ILE A 258 3.30 25.10 9.66
N LEU A 259 3.95 25.97 8.85
CA LEU A 259 4.56 27.21 9.35
C LEU A 259 3.52 28.10 10.03
N TYR A 260 2.33 28.23 9.43
CA TYR A 260 1.25 29.02 9.99
C TYR A 260 0.75 28.41 11.31
N LYS A 261 0.55 27.09 11.38
CA LYS A 261 0.16 26.41 12.61
C LYS A 261 1.19 26.54 13.74
N LEU A 262 2.47 26.71 13.40
CA LEU A 262 3.55 27.04 14.34
C LEU A 262 3.58 28.51 14.79
N GLY A 263 2.69 29.36 14.26
CA GLY A 263 2.66 30.80 14.54
C GLY A 263 3.64 31.63 13.70
N LYS A 264 4.28 31.05 12.68
CA LYS A 264 5.21 31.77 11.78
C LYS A 264 4.45 32.44 10.64
N LYS A 265 3.48 33.30 10.99
CA LYS A 265 2.48 33.90 10.09
C LYS A 265 3.08 34.53 8.83
N ASP A 266 4.01 35.46 8.99
CA ASP A 266 4.55 36.22 7.86
C ASP A 266 5.31 35.31 6.88
N LYS A 267 6.10 34.37 7.41
CA LYS A 267 6.79 33.37 6.59
C LYS A 267 5.78 32.47 5.87
N ALA A 268 4.74 32.02 6.55
CA ALA A 268 3.72 31.16 5.94
C ALA A 268 3.02 31.86 4.77
N ILE A 269 2.55 33.09 4.95
CA ILE A 269 1.89 33.88 3.90
C ILE A 269 2.82 34.03 2.69
N ALA A 270 4.09 34.38 2.90
CA ALA A 270 5.05 34.52 1.81
C ALA A 270 5.34 33.21 1.06
N ILE A 271 5.25 32.06 1.74
CA ILE A 271 5.40 30.74 1.11
C ILE A 271 4.13 30.36 0.34
N GLU A 272 2.95 30.61 0.90
CA GLU A 272 1.66 30.36 0.25
C GLU A 272 1.48 31.19 -1.03
N GLU A 273 1.90 32.45 -1.01
CA GLU A 273 1.87 33.33 -2.18
C GLU A 273 2.71 32.78 -3.34
N LYS A 274 3.83 32.09 -3.04
CA LYS A 274 4.61 31.35 -4.06
C LYS A 274 3.84 30.16 -4.62
N ALA A 275 3.13 29.41 -3.77
CA ALA A 275 2.29 28.30 -4.22
C ALA A 275 1.18 28.79 -5.17
N VAL A 276 0.55 29.92 -4.87
CA VAL A 276 -0.45 30.57 -5.76
C VAL A 276 0.13 30.89 -7.13
N ILE A 277 1.31 31.52 -7.18
CA ILE A 277 1.96 31.88 -8.46
C ILE A 277 2.21 30.63 -9.31
N LEU A 278 2.82 29.61 -8.70
CA LEU A 278 3.12 28.35 -9.39
C LEU A 278 1.85 27.60 -9.83
N ALA A 279 0.78 27.62 -9.04
CA ALA A 279 -0.49 27.02 -9.41
C ALA A 279 -1.14 27.76 -10.60
N LYS A 280 -1.06 29.10 -10.64
CA LYS A 280 -1.50 29.92 -11.78
C LYS A 280 -0.72 29.56 -13.05
N ASP A 281 0.61 29.43 -12.96
CA ASP A 281 1.46 29.04 -14.09
C ASP A 281 1.12 27.64 -14.63
N LYS A 282 0.56 26.77 -13.79
CA LYS A 282 0.08 25.43 -14.17
C LYS A 282 -1.40 25.38 -14.56
N ASN A 283 -2.09 26.52 -14.56
CA ASN A 283 -3.54 26.62 -14.80
C ASN A 283 -4.40 25.78 -13.83
N ASP A 284 -3.90 25.50 -12.62
CA ASP A 284 -4.66 24.80 -11.58
C ASP A 284 -5.47 25.80 -10.75
N TRP A 285 -6.55 26.30 -11.35
CA TRP A 285 -7.40 27.31 -10.74
C TRP A 285 -8.15 26.84 -9.49
N ALA A 286 -8.31 25.52 -9.30
CA ALA A 286 -8.88 24.97 -8.08
C ALA A 286 -7.94 25.18 -6.90
N SER A 287 -6.66 24.82 -7.06
CA SER A 287 -5.63 25.06 -6.05
C SER A 287 -5.39 26.54 -5.80
N VAL A 288 -5.39 27.38 -6.85
CA VAL A 288 -5.28 28.85 -6.71
C VAL A 288 -6.35 29.39 -5.75
N LYS A 289 -7.61 29.01 -5.96
CA LYS A 289 -8.71 29.45 -5.11
C LYS A 289 -8.52 28.99 -3.66
N GLU A 290 -8.16 27.72 -3.46
CA GLU A 290 -7.92 27.16 -2.13
C GLU A 290 -6.80 27.91 -1.38
N TYR A 291 -5.69 28.19 -2.05
CA TYR A 291 -4.54 28.86 -1.45
C TYR A 291 -4.81 30.33 -1.16
N GLU A 292 -5.52 31.05 -2.04
CA GLU A 292 -5.95 32.42 -1.77
C GLU A 292 -6.90 32.51 -0.56
N GLU A 293 -7.78 31.52 -0.39
CA GLU A 293 -8.62 31.40 0.81
C GLU A 293 -7.78 31.13 2.08
N LYS A 294 -6.76 30.27 2.01
CA LYS A 294 -5.81 30.04 3.10
C LYS A 294 -5.07 31.33 3.47
N ILE A 295 -4.55 32.08 2.50
CA ILE A 295 -3.89 33.38 2.74
C ILE A 295 -4.83 34.35 3.46
N LYS A 296 -6.10 34.43 3.03
CA LYS A 296 -7.10 35.29 3.68
C LYS A 296 -7.30 34.88 5.14
N LYS A 297 -7.43 33.59 5.42
CA LYS A 297 -7.52 33.07 6.80
C LYS A 297 -6.28 33.42 7.60
N MET A 298 -5.08 33.21 7.04
CA MET A 298 -3.81 33.55 7.69
C MET A 298 -3.71 35.03 8.04
N LYS A 299 -4.06 35.93 7.11
CA LYS A 299 -4.06 37.39 7.32
C LYS A 299 -4.98 37.79 8.47
N ASN A 300 -6.11 37.09 8.63
CA ASN A 300 -7.11 37.33 9.67
C ASN A 300 -6.91 36.51 10.95
N ASP A 301 -5.76 35.85 11.14
CA ASP A 301 -5.46 35.01 12.32
C ASP A 301 -6.47 33.87 12.53
N GLN A 302 -7.08 33.38 11.45
CA GLN A 302 -8.03 32.28 11.47
C GLN A 302 -7.33 30.94 11.22
N PRO A 303 -7.75 29.85 11.88
CA PRO A 303 -7.23 28.52 11.61
C PRO A 303 -7.46 28.08 10.15
N THR A 304 -6.46 27.42 9.58
CA THR A 304 -6.55 26.78 8.25
C THR A 304 -6.84 25.27 8.33
N TRP A 305 -6.97 24.71 9.55
CA TRP A 305 -7.10 23.27 9.84
C TRP A 305 -8.47 22.88 10.42
N LEU A 306 -9.55 23.55 10.02
CA LEU A 306 -10.92 23.25 10.46
C LEU A 306 -11.56 22.13 9.65
#